data_AF-A0A0A6UCY9-F1
#
_entry.id   AF-A0A0A6UCY9-F1
#
_cell.length_a   1.000
_cell.length_b   1.000
_cell.length_c   1.000
_cell.angle_alpha   90.00
_cell.angle_beta   90.00
_cell.angle_gamma   90.00
#
_symmetry.space_group_name_H-M   'P 1'
#
loop_
_entity.id
_entity.type
_entity.pdbx_description
1 polymer ?
#
loop_
_entity_poly.entity_id
_entity_poly.type
_entity_poly.pdbx_seq_one_letter_code
_entity_poly.pdbx_strand_id
1 'polypeptide(L)'
;MRGSLDAATVDVVRAALLDVLHRERPRLMIVDLTFVTFMDSMGIGMLVAGHEAARDVGARFLLCNPSEFVHRQLRITGLTDLFGLPSTAGAQTYRI
;
A
#
# COMPACT_ATOMS: atom_id res chain seq x y z
N MET A 1 -5.71 3.26 6.39
CA MET A 1 -5.46 2.00 7.13
C MET A 1 -4.78 2.33 8.45
N ARG A 2 -5.00 1.51 9.48
CA ARG A 2 -4.43 1.71 10.82
C ARG A 2 -3.97 0.39 11.41
N GLY A 3 -2.82 0.40 12.09
CA GLY A 3 -2.25 -0.75 12.78
C GLY A 3 -1.12 -1.42 12.01
N SER A 4 -0.96 -2.73 12.22
CA SER A 4 0.01 -3.57 11.51
C SER A 4 -0.64 -4.22 10.29
N LEU A 5 0.18 -4.48 9.26
CA LEU A 5 -0.16 -5.35 8.13
C LEU A 5 0.67 -6.63 8.21
N ASP A 6 0.11 -7.61 8.92
CA ASP A 6 0.71 -8.89 9.27
C ASP A 6 -0.29 -10.04 9.07
N ALA A 7 0.10 -11.27 9.42
CA ALA A 7 -0.74 -12.47 9.27
C ALA A 7 -2.13 -12.35 9.92
N ALA A 8 -2.26 -11.58 11.01
CA ALA A 8 -3.52 -11.48 11.74
C ALA A 8 -4.51 -10.51 11.09
N THR A 9 -4.01 -9.59 10.25
CA THR A 9 -4.78 -8.47 9.70
C THR A 9 -4.92 -8.55 8.18
N VAL A 10 -3.96 -9.19 7.50
CA VAL A 10 -3.83 -9.19 6.04
C VAL A 10 -5.04 -9.75 5.30
N ASP A 11 -5.62 -10.85 5.78
CA ASP A 11 -6.74 -11.50 5.09
C ASP A 11 -8.02 -10.68 5.15
N VAL A 12 -8.29 -10.07 6.31
CA VAL A 12 -9.45 -9.19 6.50
C VAL A 12 -9.34 -7.97 5.60
N VAL A 13 -8.17 -7.35 5.56
CA VAL A 13 -7.92 -6.17 4.73
C VAL A 13 -8.02 -6.51 3.25
N ARG A 14 -7.45 -7.65 2.83
CA ARG A 14 -7.52 -8.14 1.44
C ARG A 14 -8.96 -8.36 1.01
N ALA A 15 -9.76 -9.06 1.82
CA ALA A 15 -11.15 -9.34 1.50
C ALA A 15 -11.97 -8.05 1.33
N ALA A 16 -11.81 -7.08 2.24
CA ALA A 16 -12.49 -5.79 2.16
C ALA A 16 -12.09 -5.00 0.90
N LEU A 17 -10.80 -5.01 0.56
CA LEU A 17 -10.27 -4.30 -0.61
C LEU A 17 -10.82 -4.88 -1.92
N LEU A 18 -10.87 -6.21 -2.02
CA LEU A 18 -11.44 -6.90 -3.16
C LEU A 18 -12.96 -6.69 -3.26
N ASP A 19 -13.69 -6.69 -2.14
CA ASP A 19 -15.14 -6.43 -2.15
C ASP A 19 -15.44 -5.04 -2.74
N VAL A 20 -14.73 -4.01 -2.28
CA VAL A 20 -14.86 -2.64 -2.80
C VAL A 20 -14.56 -2.56 -4.29
N LEU A 21 -13.46 -3.17 -4.75
CA LEU A 21 -13.08 -3.15 -6.16
C LEU A 21 -14.14 -3.82 -7.05
N HIS A 22 -14.69 -4.96 -6.63
CA HIS A 22 -15.68 -5.69 -7.43
C HIS A 22 -17.05 -5.01 -7.43
N ARG A 23 -17.48 -4.47 -6.28
CA ARG A 23 -18.83 -3.90 -6.12
C ARG A 23 -18.93 -2.49 -6.65
N GLU A 24 -17.96 -1.64 -6.34
CA GLU A 24 -18.00 -0.22 -6.71
C GLU A 24 -17.30 0.06 -8.04
N ARG A 25 -16.35 -0.79 -8.44
CA ARG A 25 -15.52 -0.63 -9.65
C ARG A 25 -14.99 0.81 -9.81
N PRO A 26 -14.30 1.35 -8.80
CA PRO A 26 -13.82 2.72 -8.84
C PRO A 26 -12.77 2.88 -9.95
N ARG A 27 -12.65 4.07 -10.54
CA ARG A 27 -11.55 4.36 -11.48
C ARG A 27 -10.20 4.51 -10.77
N LEU A 28 -10.22 4.84 -9.48
CA LEU A 28 -9.03 5.07 -8.66
C LEU A 28 -9.31 4.64 -7.23
N MET A 29 -8.44 3.81 -6.68
CA MET A 29 -8.40 3.41 -5.28
C MET A 29 -7.11 3.92 -4.66
N ILE A 30 -7.23 4.71 -3.59
CA ILE A 30 -6.09 5.24 -2.83
C ILE A 30 -6.11 4.60 -1.46
N VAL A 31 -5.01 3.95 -1.09
CA VAL A 31 -4.82 3.38 0.25
C VAL A 31 -3.94 4.31 1.07
N ASP A 32 -4.55 4.94 2.06
CA ASP A 32 -3.84 5.76 3.04
C ASP A 32 -3.14 4.88 4.08
N LEU A 33 -1.83 5.07 4.24
CA LEU A 33 -0.97 4.33 5.14
C LEU A 33 -0.52 5.16 6.36
N THR A 34 -1.15 6.31 6.61
CA THR A 34 -0.76 7.28 7.66
C THR A 34 -0.61 6.64 9.03
N PHE A 35 -1.49 5.70 9.35
CA PHE A 35 -1.51 5.01 10.65
C PHE A 35 -0.99 3.57 10.59
N VAL A 36 -0.31 3.19 9.50
CA VAL A 36 0.33 1.88 9.37
C VAL A 36 1.74 1.96 9.93
N THR A 37 1.96 1.26 11.03
CA THR A 37 3.21 1.31 11.78
C THR A 37 4.14 0.13 11.49
N PHE A 38 3.61 -0.95 10.92
CA PHE A 38 4.37 -2.16 10.61
C PHE A 38 3.81 -2.86 9.36
N MET A 39 4.69 -3.46 8.57
CA MET A 39 4.35 -4.28 7.41
C MET A 39 5.35 -5.44 7.30
N ASP A 40 4.85 -6.66 7.07
CA ASP A 40 5.68 -7.82 6.72
C ASP A 40 5.50 -8.19 5.24
N SER A 41 6.23 -9.21 4.77
CA SER A 41 6.06 -9.84 3.46
C SER A 41 4.60 -10.14 3.10
N MET A 42 3.77 -10.57 4.06
CA MET A 42 2.34 -10.81 3.84
C MET A 42 1.58 -9.51 3.53
N GLY A 43 1.85 -8.44 4.27
CA GLY A 43 1.26 -7.12 4.01
C GLY A 43 1.64 -6.60 2.62
N ILE A 44 2.89 -6.79 2.21
CA ILE A 44 3.36 -6.44 0.87
C ILE A 44 2.62 -7.26 -0.21
N GLY A 45 2.54 -8.58 -0.04
CA GLY A 45 1.82 -9.45 -0.97
C GLY A 45 0.34 -9.09 -1.12
N MET A 46 -0.30 -8.64 -0.05
CA MET A 46 -1.68 -8.15 -0.09
C MET A 46 -1.83 -6.86 -0.91
N LEU A 47 -0.92 -5.91 -0.77
CA LEU A 47 -0.93 -4.70 -1.59
C LEU A 47 -0.72 -5.01 -3.07
N VAL A 48 0.17 -5.96 -3.38
CA VAL A 48 0.38 -6.43 -4.76
C VAL A 48 -0.89 -7.09 -5.31
N ALA A 49 -1.52 -7.98 -4.54
CA ALA A 49 -2.78 -8.60 -4.95
C ALA A 49 -3.90 -7.57 -5.16
N GLY A 50 -3.95 -6.53 -4.33
CA GLY A 50 -4.89 -5.41 -4.50
C GLY A 50 -4.62 -4.59 -5.76
N HIS A 51 -3.36 -4.33 -6.09
CA HIS A 51 -2.96 -3.67 -7.33
C HIS A 51 -3.37 -4.48 -8.56
N GLU A 52 -3.11 -5.79 -8.58
CA GLU A 52 -3.49 -6.66 -9.70
C GLU A 52 -5.02 -6.74 -9.86
N ALA A 53 -5.77 -6.87 -8.75
CA ALA A 53 -7.23 -6.87 -8.81
C ALA A 53 -7.80 -5.53 -9.30
N ALA A 54 -7.22 -4.41 -8.87
CA ALA A 54 -7.61 -3.09 -9.35
C ALA A 54 -7.35 -2.97 -10.86
N ARG A 55 -6.19 -3.45 -11.32
CA ARG A 55 -5.84 -3.48 -12.74
C ARG A 55 -6.81 -4.31 -13.57
N ASP A 56 -7.24 -5.47 -13.08
CA ASP A 56 -8.21 -6.35 -13.76
C ASP A 56 -9.55 -5.64 -14.01
N VAL A 57 -10.01 -4.83 -13.06
CA VAL A 57 -11.25 -4.04 -13.19
C VAL A 57 -11.03 -2.67 -13.86
N GLY A 58 -9.83 -2.37 -14.34
CA GLY A 58 -9.48 -1.09 -14.98
C GLY A 58 -9.33 0.10 -14.03
N ALA A 59 -9.17 -0.17 -12.73
CA ALA A 59 -8.92 0.82 -11.69
C ALA A 59 -7.43 1.10 -11.52
N ARG A 60 -7.07 2.35 -11.17
CA ARG A 60 -5.73 2.67 -10.66
C ARG A 60 -5.65 2.35 -9.16
N PHE A 61 -4.51 1.87 -8.70
CA PHE A 61 -4.26 1.56 -7.30
C PHE A 61 -3.01 2.30 -6.81
N LEU A 62 -3.19 3.25 -5.89
CA LEU A 62 -2.11 4.10 -5.38
C LEU A 62 -2.02 4.01 -3.85
N LEU A 63 -0.81 4.20 -3.32
CA LEU A 63 -0.57 4.33 -1.89
C LEU A 63 -0.27 5.80 -1.56
N CYS A 64 -0.73 6.27 -0.40
CA CYS A 64 -0.34 7.58 0.12
C CYS A 64 0.06 7.51 1.59
N ASN A 65 0.87 8.48 2.01
CA ASN A 65 1.30 8.69 3.40
C ASN A 65 1.90 7.44 4.10
N PRO A 66 2.77 6.62 3.48
CA PRO A 66 3.47 5.58 4.22
C PRO A 66 4.39 6.20 5.27
N SER A 67 4.50 5.55 6.43
CA SER A 67 5.58 5.85 7.37
C SER A 67 6.95 5.57 6.72
N GLU A 68 8.01 6.21 7.20
CA GLU A 68 9.39 6.00 6.70
C GLU A 68 9.79 4.51 6.71
N PHE A 69 9.36 3.77 7.74
CA PHE A 69 9.60 2.33 7.84
C PHE A 69 8.93 1.56 6.71
N VAL A 70 7.63 1.79 6.48
CA VAL A 70 6.85 1.13 5.43
C VAL A 70 7.37 1.53 4.04
N HIS A 71 7.68 2.81 3.83
CA HIS A 71 8.26 3.30 2.58
C HIS A 71 9.60 2.63 2.29
N ARG A 72 10.47 2.49 3.30
CA ARG A 72 11.75 1.77 3.17
C ARG A 72 11.55 0.31 2.78
N GLN A 73 10.58 -0.40 3.36
CA GLN A 73 10.30 -1.78 2.98
C GLN A 73 9.82 -1.89 1.53
N LEU A 74 8.88 -1.04 1.11
CA LEU A 74 8.39 -1.00 -0.27
C LEU A 74 9.53 -0.71 -1.26
N ARG A 75 10.45 0.18 -0.89
CA ARG A 75 11.64 0.51 -1.68
C ARG A 75 12.60 -0.67 -1.81
N ILE A 76 12.88 -1.39 -0.72
CA ILE A 76 13.74 -2.57 -0.74
C ILE A 76 13.16 -3.64 -1.68
N THR A 77 11.83 -3.77 -1.72
CA THR A 77 11.15 -4.69 -2.63
C THR A 77 10.97 -4.16 -4.05
N GLY A 78 11.39 -2.92 -4.35
CA GLY A 78 11.25 -2.30 -5.67
C GLY A 78 9.81 -1.93 -6.05
N LEU A 79 8.90 -1.80 -5.08
CA LEU A 79 7.46 -1.62 -5.32
C LEU A 79 7.00 -0.16 -5.25
N THR A 80 7.88 0.79 -4.94
CA THR A 80 7.49 2.20 -4.82
C THR A 80 6.88 2.74 -6.11
N ASP A 81 7.47 2.43 -7.26
CA ASP A 81 6.99 2.88 -8.57
C ASP A 81 5.62 2.28 -8.93
N LEU A 82 5.46 0.97 -8.66
CA LEU A 82 4.20 0.25 -8.85
C LEU A 82 3.01 0.94 -8.15
N PHE A 83 3.27 1.52 -6.97
CA PHE A 83 2.27 2.16 -6.14
C PHE A 83 2.18 3.69 -6.29
N GLY A 84 2.91 4.26 -7.25
CA GLY A 84 2.97 5.71 -7.47
C GLY A 84 3.59 6.48 -6.31
N LEU A 85 4.39 5.82 -5.47
CA LEU A 85 5.11 6.47 -4.39
C LEU A 85 6.38 7.11 -4.95
N PRO A 86 6.65 8.39 -4.66
CA PRO A 86 7.90 9.00 -5.05
C PRO A 86 9.05 8.22 -4.42
N SER A 87 10.09 7.97 -5.22
CA SER A 87 11.39 7.56 -4.70
C SER A 87 11.97 8.74 -3.92
N THR A 88 11.58 8.91 -2.66
CA THR A 88 12.22 9.84 -1.74
C THR A 88 13.60 9.28 -1.41
N ALA A 89 14.57 9.64 -2.26
CA ALA A 89 15.98 9.54 -1.93
C ALA A 89 16.24 10.52 -0.79
N GLY A 90 16.18 10.02 0.45
CA GLY A 90 16.63 10.68 1.68
C GLY A 90 16.35 12.19 1.78
N ALA A 91 15.15 12.58 2.21
CA ALA A 91 14.97 13.88 2.84
C ALA A 91 15.57 13.83 4.25
N GLN A 92 16.90 13.74 4.36
CA GLN A 92 17.62 14.17 5.55
C GLN A 92 17.57 15.70 5.58
N THR A 93 16.43 16.27 5.94
CA THR A 93 16.37 17.66 6.38
C THR A 93 16.92 17.71 7.79
N TYR A 94 18.25 17.80 7.89
CA TYR A 94 18.91 18.30 9.10
C TYR A 94 18.56 19.78 9.21
N ARG A 95 17.65 20.12 10.13
CA ARG A 95 17.44 21.50 10.58
C ARG A 95 18.17 21.66 11.90
N ILE A 96 19.32 22.34 11.83
CA ILE A 96 19.90 23.13 12.93
C ILE A 96 19.08 24.41 13.10
#